data_AF-A0A328RNU2-F1
#
_entry.id   AF-A0A328RNU2-F1
#
_cell.length_a   1.000
_cell.length_b   1.000
_cell.length_c   1.000
_cell.angle_alpha   90.00
_cell.angle_beta   90.00
_cell.angle_gamma   90.00
#
_symmetry.space_group_name_H-M   'P 1'
#
loop_
_entity.id
_entity.type
_entity.pdbx_description
1 polymer ?
#
loop_
_entity_poly.entity_id
_entity_poly.type
_entity_poly.pdbx_seq_one_letter_code
_entity_poly.pdbx_strand_id
1 'polypeptide(L)'
;MIIINFKAKIIAVFLCLSLAGLLGCGSVLNDTDKTLDAGKNTLDFVDDSATTEAQWKAIGEYFDDTIYDKVTNKFSTPIDEDGNNQVVILFFTMSNDSLGGYFWSGDFFSNETGSNQMEILYINRTHFNLALDTISHEFEHLVNASERLRIAQNTDTEFAQQSTWIDEGLAESAAHLVKNEILSEHVTNFNNGSLRNGIPLLKWNGNFHDYTQSYLFFQYIKNQASSGDAIFKSIIEDTNADYRAVEGVVTPLNAGFSNFDDILSSYSLANLARQSTGLYGYKDEMSLFGLNLPYDPTNNPSLYSGGILYKYPSESDLNSFLPSGAGSNIHFYRVNQSSTANAQLTDITIAGFDQKALVIVNHNTNKDGAGESIGTLPDSSFPSGRMVPGKSDTSFVKCASFAVQELGEMLRLISPSKDVEEPSELSYQTLTHTFN
;
A
#
# COMPACT_ATOMS: atom_id res chain seq x y z
N MET A 1 45.21 7.27 21.48
CA MET A 1 44.18 6.31 21.07
C MET A 1 43.13 6.30 22.17
N ILE A 2 42.24 7.29 22.12
CA ILE A 2 41.23 7.53 23.17
C ILE A 2 39.98 6.77 22.74
N ILE A 3 39.66 5.73 23.50
CA ILE A 3 38.36 5.07 23.47
C ILE A 3 37.36 6.10 23.99
N ILE A 4 36.67 6.78 23.08
CA ILE A 4 35.56 7.67 23.43
C ILE A 4 34.35 6.77 23.71
N ASN A 5 33.85 6.92 24.93
CA ASN A 5 32.91 6.06 25.62
C ASN A 5 31.51 6.13 24.98
N PHE A 6 30.92 4.97 24.67
CA PHE A 6 29.56 4.79 24.13
C PHE A 6 28.45 5.52 24.96
N LYS A 7 28.71 5.77 26.25
CA LYS A 7 27.83 6.54 27.14
C LYS A 7 27.67 8.02 26.79
N ALA A 8 28.59 8.61 26.03
CA ALA A 8 28.53 10.04 25.69
C ALA A 8 27.49 10.37 24.59
N LYS A 9 27.16 9.41 23.72
CA LYS A 9 26.16 9.60 22.66
C LYS A 9 24.72 9.56 23.19
N ILE A 10 24.41 8.64 24.11
CA ILE A 10 23.10 8.59 24.80
C ILE A 10 22.86 9.88 25.60
N ILE A 11 23.91 10.44 26.21
CA ILE A 11 23.83 11.73 26.93
C ILE A 11 23.58 12.90 25.98
N ALA A 12 24.07 12.86 24.73
CA ALA A 12 23.83 13.91 23.74
C ALA A 12 22.37 13.92 23.24
N VAL A 13 21.75 12.75 23.07
CA VAL A 13 20.32 12.60 22.74
C VAL A 13 19.44 13.12 23.89
N PHE A 14 19.75 12.76 25.13
CA PHE A 14 19.09 13.32 26.32
C PHE A 14 19.33 14.83 26.49
N LEU A 15 20.50 15.35 26.11
CA LEU A 15 20.79 16.79 26.15
C LEU A 15 20.03 17.57 25.07
N CYS A 16 19.86 17.03 23.86
CA CYS A 16 18.99 17.64 22.84
C CYS A 16 17.52 17.64 23.27
N LEU A 17 17.03 16.53 23.86
CA LEU A 17 15.68 16.44 24.42
C LEU A 17 15.45 17.46 25.56
N SER A 18 16.44 17.63 26.45
CA SER A 18 16.36 18.61 27.54
C SER A 18 16.40 20.08 27.05
N LEU A 19 17.01 20.35 25.89
CA LEU A 19 17.07 21.69 25.32
C LEU A 19 15.79 22.05 24.56
N ALA A 20 15.15 21.06 23.90
CA ALA A 20 13.84 21.21 23.26
C ALA A 20 12.75 21.54 24.29
N GLY A 21 12.77 20.88 25.45
CA GLY A 21 11.87 21.19 26.57
C GLY A 21 12.06 22.60 27.17
N LEU A 22 13.25 23.19 27.06
CA LEU A 22 13.51 24.58 27.50
C LEU A 22 13.04 25.65 26.50
N LEU A 23 12.78 25.28 25.24
CA LEU A 23 12.40 26.19 24.15
C LEU A 23 10.91 26.14 23.80
N GLY A 24 10.11 25.30 24.45
CA GLY A 24 8.65 25.29 24.30
C GLY A 24 8.17 24.81 22.93
N CYS A 25 8.98 24.03 22.20
CA CYS A 25 8.49 23.26 21.06
C CYS A 25 7.99 21.92 21.58
N GLY A 26 6.71 21.59 21.36
CA GLY A 26 6.12 20.34 21.82
C GLY A 26 6.64 19.16 21.02
N SER A 27 7.76 18.56 21.45
CA SER A 27 8.22 17.25 20.98
C SER A 27 7.34 16.14 21.58
N VAL A 28 7.11 15.07 20.81
CA VAL A 28 6.33 13.90 21.27
C VAL A 28 7.15 13.04 22.23
N LEU A 29 8.47 13.06 22.09
CA LEU A 29 9.39 12.40 23.02
C LEU A 29 9.38 13.15 24.37
N ASN A 30 8.92 12.46 25.42
CA ASN A 30 8.88 12.96 26.78
C ASN A 30 10.10 12.47 27.58
N ASP A 31 10.50 13.22 28.61
CA ASP A 31 11.57 12.82 29.56
C ASP A 31 11.28 11.47 30.27
N THR A 32 10.10 10.89 30.10
CA THR A 32 9.68 9.60 30.65
C THR A 32 9.84 8.41 29.70
N ASP A 33 10.14 8.64 28.42
CA ASP A 33 10.31 7.56 27.45
C ASP A 33 11.59 6.78 27.73
N LYS A 34 11.47 5.44 27.74
CA LYS A 34 12.59 4.55 28.01
C LYS A 34 13.22 4.11 26.69
N THR A 35 14.53 4.30 26.57
CA THR A 35 15.31 3.66 25.51
C THR A 35 15.24 2.14 25.69
N LEU A 36 14.71 1.44 24.70
CA LEU A 36 14.64 -0.02 24.63
C LEU A 36 15.94 -0.60 24.08
N ASP A 37 16.39 -0.07 22.93
CA ASP A 37 17.58 -0.54 22.23
C ASP A 37 18.23 0.58 21.42
N ALA A 38 19.51 0.39 21.13
CA ALA A 38 20.26 1.22 20.19
C ALA A 38 20.95 0.28 19.19
N GLY A 39 20.24 0.05 18.09
CA GLY A 39 20.63 -0.82 17.00
C GLY A 39 21.70 -0.21 16.08
N LYS A 40 22.03 -0.94 15.03
CA LYS A 40 22.95 -0.49 13.96
C LYS A 40 22.37 0.70 13.20
N ASN A 41 21.10 0.62 12.82
CA ASN A 41 20.39 1.63 12.05
C ASN A 41 19.18 2.22 12.82
N THR A 42 18.91 1.78 14.07
CA THR A 42 17.76 2.24 14.85
C THR A 42 18.07 2.77 16.24
N LEU A 43 17.17 3.62 16.73
CA LEU A 43 17.00 3.95 18.15
C LEU A 43 15.55 3.69 18.56
N ASP A 44 15.35 2.74 19.48
CA ASP A 44 14.02 2.30 19.87
C ASP A 44 13.61 2.85 21.22
N PHE A 45 12.42 3.44 21.30
CA PHE A 45 11.85 4.00 22.52
C PHE A 45 10.48 3.40 22.83
N VAL A 46 10.17 3.24 24.11
CA VAL A 46 8.85 2.81 24.59
C VAL A 46 8.32 3.79 25.64
N ASP A 47 7.09 4.24 25.44
CA ASP A 47 6.36 5.03 26.46
C ASP A 47 6.08 4.15 27.70
N ASP A 48 6.42 4.65 28.89
CA ASP A 48 6.54 3.87 30.12
C ASP A 48 5.17 3.41 30.68
N SER A 49 4.68 2.26 30.21
CA SER A 49 3.68 1.45 30.92
C SER A 49 3.58 0.00 30.38
N ALA A 50 4.20 -0.92 31.13
CA ALA A 50 3.80 -2.32 31.28
C ALA A 50 3.84 -3.32 30.09
N THR A 51 4.67 -3.11 29.05
CA THR A 51 4.95 -4.15 28.04
C THR A 51 6.24 -4.92 28.35
N THR A 52 6.33 -6.20 27.94
CA THR A 52 7.56 -6.99 28.05
C THR A 52 8.59 -6.47 27.04
N GLU A 53 9.51 -5.61 27.51
CA GLU A 53 10.59 -4.94 26.76
C GLU A 53 11.31 -5.83 25.72
N ALA A 54 11.46 -7.14 26.02
CA ALA A 54 12.11 -8.11 25.14
C ALA A 54 11.42 -8.29 23.78
N GLN A 55 10.09 -8.19 23.69
CA GLN A 55 9.38 -8.37 22.42
C GLN A 55 9.58 -7.19 21.47
N TRP A 56 9.54 -5.97 21.98
CA TRP A 56 9.78 -4.75 21.19
C TRP A 56 11.24 -4.61 20.77
N LYS A 57 12.17 -5.07 21.62
CA LYS A 57 13.58 -5.20 21.23
C LYS A 57 13.76 -6.11 20.01
N ALA A 58 13.08 -7.26 19.97
CA ALA A 58 13.16 -8.18 18.83
C ALA A 58 12.60 -7.57 17.53
N ILE A 59 11.63 -6.65 17.63
CA ILE A 59 11.13 -5.88 16.48
C ILE A 59 12.22 -4.93 15.96
N GLY A 60 12.90 -4.20 16.86
CA GLY A 60 14.04 -3.36 16.51
C GLY A 60 15.19 -4.12 15.85
N GLU A 61 15.57 -5.27 16.40
CA GLU A 61 16.58 -6.17 15.82
C GLU A 61 16.16 -6.64 14.41
N TYR A 62 14.89 -7.02 14.21
CA TYR A 62 14.39 -7.42 12.90
C TYR A 62 14.40 -6.25 11.90
N PHE A 63 14.13 -5.03 12.36
CA PHE A 63 14.26 -3.86 11.50
C PHE A 63 15.69 -3.72 10.99
N ASP A 64 16.67 -3.77 11.89
CA ASP A 64 18.09 -3.64 11.56
C ASP A 64 18.59 -4.71 10.60
N ASP A 65 18.22 -5.96 10.87
CA ASP A 65 18.74 -7.13 10.15
C ASP A 65 18.00 -7.41 8.84
N THR A 66 16.76 -6.92 8.69
CA THR A 66 15.89 -7.26 7.55
C THR A 66 15.19 -6.06 6.92
N ILE A 67 14.38 -5.31 7.67
CA ILE A 67 13.52 -4.26 7.07
C ILE A 67 14.38 -3.17 6.43
N TYR A 68 15.38 -2.68 7.16
CA TYR A 68 16.24 -1.59 6.70
C TYR A 68 16.88 -1.92 5.36
N ASP A 69 17.55 -3.07 5.26
CA ASP A 69 18.23 -3.47 4.04
C ASP A 69 17.22 -3.76 2.90
N LYS A 70 16.10 -4.42 3.16
CA LYS A 70 15.11 -4.70 2.11
C LYS A 70 14.50 -3.42 1.53
N VAL A 71 14.07 -2.51 2.39
CA VAL A 71 13.44 -1.25 1.95
C VAL A 71 14.49 -0.35 1.28
N THR A 72 15.66 -0.16 1.89
CA THR A 72 16.66 0.77 1.31
C THR A 72 17.26 0.29 -0.02
N ASN A 73 17.34 -1.02 -0.23
CA ASN A 73 17.81 -1.57 -1.50
C ASN A 73 16.78 -1.43 -2.63
N LYS A 74 15.47 -1.43 -2.32
CA LYS A 74 14.39 -1.47 -3.32
C LYS A 74 13.64 -0.15 -3.52
N PHE A 75 13.75 0.78 -2.58
CA PHE A 75 13.02 2.06 -2.59
C PHE A 75 14.00 3.23 -2.53
N SER A 76 14.36 3.73 -1.35
CA SER A 76 15.42 4.75 -1.17
C SER A 76 16.03 4.67 0.23
N THR A 77 16.98 5.54 0.55
CA THR A 77 17.58 5.63 1.90
C THR A 77 16.98 6.77 2.71
N PRO A 78 16.95 6.68 4.05
CA PRO A 78 16.63 7.81 4.92
C PRO A 78 17.60 8.97 4.71
N ILE A 79 17.12 10.21 4.91
CA ILE A 79 18.02 11.34 5.21
C ILE A 79 18.67 11.16 6.59
N ASP A 80 19.46 12.13 7.03
CA ASP A 80 20.08 12.19 8.37
C ASP A 80 19.88 13.62 8.92
N GLU A 81 18.65 13.97 9.33
CA GLU A 81 18.29 15.33 9.73
C GLU A 81 18.93 15.71 11.07
N ASP A 82 18.93 14.80 12.04
CA ASP A 82 19.49 15.04 13.38
C ASP A 82 20.98 14.67 13.51
N GLY A 83 21.58 14.10 12.45
CA GLY A 83 23.00 13.74 12.39
C GLY A 83 23.37 12.48 13.16
N ASN A 84 22.39 11.68 13.61
CA ASN A 84 22.62 10.48 14.40
C ASN A 84 22.88 9.22 13.53
N ASN A 85 22.56 9.25 12.23
CA ASN A 85 22.60 8.15 11.25
C ASN A 85 21.71 6.95 11.59
N GLN A 86 20.58 7.17 12.25
CA GLN A 86 19.66 6.16 12.76
C GLN A 86 18.21 6.61 12.59
N VAL A 87 17.33 5.65 12.30
CA VAL A 87 15.88 5.84 12.31
C VAL A 87 15.37 5.62 13.73
N VAL A 88 14.61 6.56 14.27
CA VAL A 88 13.97 6.45 15.57
C VAL A 88 12.66 5.67 15.44
N ILE A 89 12.42 4.66 16.27
CA ILE A 89 11.13 3.97 16.35
C ILE A 89 10.54 4.21 17.74
N LEU A 90 9.40 4.90 17.78
CA LEU A 90 8.68 5.19 19.01
C LEU A 90 7.46 4.27 19.15
N PHE A 91 7.53 3.35 20.12
CA PHE A 91 6.43 2.47 20.49
C PHE A 91 5.58 3.09 21.59
N PHE A 92 4.33 3.47 21.31
CA PHE A 92 3.43 4.06 22.30
C PHE A 92 1.98 3.65 22.07
N THR A 93 1.12 3.92 23.06
CA THR A 93 -0.31 3.68 22.91
C THR A 93 -0.94 4.87 22.21
N MET A 94 -1.42 4.68 20.98
CA MET A 94 -2.11 5.74 20.26
C MET A 94 -3.55 5.89 20.77
N SER A 95 -4.07 7.11 20.76
CA SER A 95 -5.46 7.39 21.15
C SER A 95 -6.48 6.81 20.16
N ASN A 96 -6.09 6.67 18.89
CA ASN A 96 -6.87 5.98 17.87
C ASN A 96 -6.37 4.54 17.72
N ASP A 97 -7.07 3.60 18.36
CA ASP A 97 -6.76 2.17 18.30
C ASP A 97 -6.99 1.55 16.90
N SER A 98 -7.42 2.32 15.90
CA SER A 98 -7.53 1.83 14.51
C SER A 98 -6.23 1.99 13.71
N LEU A 99 -5.26 2.76 14.22
CA LEU A 99 -3.99 3.01 13.56
C LEU A 99 -2.93 2.03 14.08
N GLY A 100 -2.28 1.29 13.18
CA GLY A 100 -1.13 0.45 13.53
C GLY A 100 0.15 1.27 13.76
N GLY A 101 0.29 2.39 13.04
CA GLY A 101 1.42 3.30 13.11
C GLY A 101 1.20 4.50 12.20
N TYR A 102 2.19 5.39 12.11
CA TYR A 102 2.29 6.42 11.08
C TYR A 102 3.73 6.95 10.95
N PHE A 103 4.03 7.50 9.78
CA PHE A 103 5.13 8.42 9.53
C PHE A 103 4.58 9.84 9.24
N TRP A 104 5.31 10.87 9.65
CA TRP A 104 4.97 12.25 9.35
C TRP A 104 6.18 13.03 8.83
N SER A 105 6.16 13.42 7.55
CA SER A 105 7.28 14.14 6.93
C SER A 105 7.54 15.53 7.52
N GLY A 106 6.61 16.09 8.32
CA GLY A 106 6.84 17.34 9.05
C GLY A 106 7.98 17.24 10.07
N ASP A 107 8.29 16.02 10.53
CA ASP A 107 9.42 15.76 11.41
C ASP A 107 10.78 16.04 10.77
N PHE A 108 10.87 16.30 9.46
CA PHE A 108 12.12 16.74 8.81
C PHE A 108 12.36 18.26 8.89
N PHE A 109 11.38 19.06 9.32
CA PHE A 109 11.41 20.51 9.13
C PHE A 109 11.37 21.27 10.45
N SER A 110 12.45 21.99 10.76
CA SER A 110 12.55 22.82 11.99
C SER A 110 11.49 23.91 12.14
N ASN A 111 10.85 24.34 11.04
CA ASN A 111 9.79 25.34 11.03
C ASN A 111 8.38 24.75 11.15
N GLU A 112 8.24 23.42 11.14
CA GLU A 112 6.96 22.75 11.37
C GLU A 112 6.67 22.64 12.87
N THR A 113 5.46 23.02 13.27
CA THR A 113 5.07 22.99 14.68
C THR A 113 4.93 21.55 15.15
N GLY A 114 5.66 21.18 16.20
CA GLY A 114 5.65 19.81 16.73
C GLY A 114 6.63 18.87 16.03
N SER A 115 7.45 19.38 15.10
CA SER A 115 8.53 18.62 14.48
C SER A 115 9.58 18.17 15.50
N ASN A 116 9.98 16.91 15.40
CA ASN A 116 11.09 16.34 16.16
C ASN A 116 12.45 16.53 15.45
N GLN A 117 12.47 17.03 14.21
CA GLN A 117 13.70 17.25 13.42
C GLN A 117 14.55 15.98 13.29
N MET A 118 13.91 14.85 12.98
CA MET A 118 14.53 13.52 12.92
C MET A 118 13.73 12.53 12.06
N GLU A 119 14.35 11.39 11.75
CA GLU A 119 13.75 10.27 11.03
C GLU A 119 13.02 9.36 12.01
N ILE A 120 11.78 9.69 12.35
CA ILE A 120 11.00 8.97 13.36
C ILE A 120 9.79 8.23 12.78
N LEU A 121 9.58 7.00 13.24
CA LEU A 121 8.41 6.16 13.01
C LEU A 121 7.60 6.02 14.31
N TYR A 122 6.29 6.17 14.20
CA TYR A 122 5.36 6.10 15.33
C TYR A 122 4.58 4.79 15.25
N ILE A 123 4.78 3.88 16.20
CA ILE A 123 4.18 2.53 16.16
C ILE A 123 3.24 2.33 17.33
N ASN A 124 2.00 1.94 17.03
CA ASN A 124 0.98 1.70 18.04
C ASN A 124 1.19 0.35 18.73
N ARG A 125 1.48 0.38 20.02
CA ARG A 125 1.79 -0.82 20.79
C ARG A 125 0.63 -1.80 20.94
N THR A 126 -0.61 -1.34 20.76
CA THR A 126 -1.79 -2.21 20.86
C THR A 126 -1.89 -3.16 19.67
N HIS A 127 -1.14 -2.92 18.59
CA HIS A 127 -1.09 -3.69 17.35
C HIS A 127 0.21 -4.48 17.18
N PHE A 128 0.79 -5.01 18.27
CA PHE A 128 2.08 -5.73 18.23
C PHE A 128 2.19 -6.77 17.10
N ASN A 129 1.14 -7.56 16.84
CA ASN A 129 1.16 -8.60 15.81
C ASN A 129 1.27 -8.06 14.36
N LEU A 130 1.04 -6.77 14.16
CA LEU A 130 1.13 -6.09 12.87
C LEU A 130 2.38 -5.22 12.76
N ALA A 131 3.15 -5.10 13.84
CA ALA A 131 4.22 -4.11 13.94
C ALA A 131 5.25 -4.22 12.80
N LEU A 132 5.61 -5.42 12.35
CA LEU A 132 6.57 -5.58 11.25
C LEU A 132 6.00 -5.12 9.91
N ASP A 133 4.75 -5.46 9.60
CA ASP A 133 4.07 -5.04 8.37
C ASP A 133 3.91 -3.51 8.38
N THR A 134 3.45 -2.95 9.52
CA THR A 134 3.34 -1.50 9.73
C THR A 134 4.70 -0.79 9.61
N ILE A 135 5.74 -1.25 10.30
CA ILE A 135 7.06 -0.61 10.23
C ILE A 135 7.61 -0.66 8.80
N SER A 136 7.40 -1.75 8.07
CA SER A 136 7.84 -1.85 6.68
C SER A 136 7.12 -0.84 5.77
N HIS A 137 5.83 -0.64 5.99
CA HIS A 137 4.99 0.34 5.29
C HIS A 137 5.41 1.78 5.65
N GLU A 138 5.46 2.14 6.93
CA GLU A 138 5.82 3.48 7.37
C GLU A 138 7.27 3.84 7.05
N PHE A 139 8.17 2.86 7.05
CA PHE A 139 9.55 3.08 6.65
C PHE A 139 9.70 3.37 5.16
N GLU A 140 8.83 2.79 4.31
CA GLU A 140 8.77 3.16 2.90
C GLU A 140 8.40 4.63 2.73
N HIS A 141 7.35 5.10 3.40
CA HIS A 141 6.97 6.52 3.36
C HIS A 141 8.12 7.43 3.81
N LEU A 142 8.86 7.04 4.85
CA LEU A 142 10.00 7.79 5.33
C LEU A 142 11.10 7.92 4.27
N VAL A 143 11.49 6.81 3.62
CA VAL A 143 12.54 6.85 2.58
C VAL A 143 12.04 7.51 1.29
N ASN A 144 10.75 7.42 0.99
CA ASN A 144 10.12 8.11 -0.13
C ASN A 144 10.15 9.63 0.09
N ALA A 145 9.67 10.10 1.25
CA ALA A 145 9.74 11.52 1.63
C ALA A 145 11.19 12.02 1.70
N SER A 146 12.12 11.18 2.16
CA SER A 146 13.56 11.47 2.13
C SER A 146 14.05 11.75 0.71
N GLU A 147 13.66 10.93 -0.27
CA GLU A 147 14.02 11.17 -1.67
C GLU A 147 13.32 12.38 -2.25
N ARG A 148 12.05 12.61 -1.93
CA ARG A 148 11.33 13.83 -2.34
C ARG A 148 12.02 15.10 -1.84
N LEU A 149 12.57 15.08 -0.63
CA LEU A 149 13.37 16.16 -0.08
C LEU A 149 14.71 16.32 -0.82
N ARG A 150 15.43 15.23 -1.10
CA ARG A 150 16.66 15.28 -1.90
C ARG A 150 16.43 15.86 -3.29
N ILE A 151 15.37 15.43 -3.96
CA ILE A 151 14.99 15.96 -5.27
C ILE A 151 14.75 17.47 -5.16
N ALA A 152 13.92 17.91 -4.22
CA ALA A 152 13.64 19.32 -4.00
C ALA A 152 14.91 20.16 -3.78
N GLN A 153 15.84 19.66 -2.96
CA GLN A 153 17.14 20.30 -2.72
C GLN A 153 18.03 20.32 -3.97
N ASN A 154 18.08 19.22 -4.72
CA ASN A 154 18.91 19.07 -5.91
C ASN A 154 18.39 19.88 -7.10
N THR A 155 17.07 20.11 -7.18
CA THR A 155 16.42 20.87 -8.25
C THR A 155 16.09 22.31 -7.88
N ASP A 156 16.40 22.74 -6.65
CA ASP A 156 16.06 24.06 -6.11
C ASP A 156 14.55 24.37 -6.23
N THR A 157 13.72 23.40 -5.82
CA THR A 157 12.26 23.49 -5.81
C THR A 157 11.68 23.26 -4.43
N GLU A 158 10.41 23.59 -4.22
CA GLU A 158 9.71 23.27 -2.98
C GLU A 158 9.56 21.75 -2.80
N PHE A 159 9.54 21.32 -1.54
CA PHE A 159 9.22 19.93 -1.18
C PHE A 159 7.80 19.60 -1.66
N ALA A 160 7.68 18.53 -2.42
CA ALA A 160 6.41 18.00 -2.87
C ALA A 160 6.38 16.50 -2.62
N GLN A 161 5.34 16.05 -1.91
CA GLN A 161 5.08 14.64 -1.69
C GLN A 161 4.74 13.93 -3.00
N GLN A 162 4.98 12.62 -3.03
CA GLN A 162 4.52 11.78 -4.12
C GLN A 162 2.98 11.74 -4.11
N SER A 163 2.38 11.52 -5.28
CA SER A 163 0.93 11.34 -5.37
C SER A 163 0.53 10.17 -4.48
N THR A 164 -0.48 10.38 -3.65
CA THR A 164 -0.83 9.45 -2.57
C THR A 164 -1.02 8.00 -3.04
N TRP A 165 -1.64 7.77 -4.21
CA TRP A 165 -1.81 6.41 -4.74
C TRP A 165 -0.48 5.71 -5.10
N ILE A 166 0.56 6.48 -5.44
CA ILE A 166 1.91 5.96 -5.68
C ILE A 166 2.57 5.66 -4.34
N ASP A 167 2.59 6.65 -3.44
CA ASP A 167 3.19 6.55 -2.10
C ASP A 167 2.65 5.30 -1.35
N GLU A 168 1.33 5.20 -1.26
CA GLU A 168 0.65 4.08 -0.58
C GLU A 168 0.84 2.75 -1.31
N GLY A 169 0.80 2.75 -2.65
CA GLY A 169 1.02 1.54 -3.44
C GLY A 169 2.44 0.98 -3.31
N LEU A 170 3.44 1.86 -3.15
CA LEU A 170 4.83 1.49 -2.89
C LEU A 170 5.03 1.05 -1.43
N ALA A 171 4.39 1.71 -0.46
CA ALA A 171 4.39 1.30 0.94
C ALA A 171 3.79 -0.09 1.15
N GLU A 172 2.66 -0.40 0.52
CA GLU A 172 2.09 -1.77 0.49
C GLU A 172 3.04 -2.76 -0.20
N SER A 173 3.77 -2.32 -1.23
CA SER A 173 4.77 -3.15 -1.89
C SER A 173 6.00 -3.41 -1.01
N ALA A 174 6.36 -2.49 -0.11
CA ALA A 174 7.42 -2.69 0.88
C ALA A 174 7.02 -3.71 1.94
N ALA A 175 5.79 -3.64 2.46
CA ALA A 175 5.25 -4.64 3.37
C ALA A 175 5.25 -6.04 2.71
N HIS A 176 4.77 -6.15 1.46
CA HIS A 176 4.88 -7.39 0.67
C HIS A 176 6.33 -7.87 0.56
N LEU A 177 7.27 -7.01 0.17
CA LEU A 177 8.68 -7.38 0.01
C LEU A 177 9.31 -7.90 1.31
N VAL A 178 9.03 -7.24 2.44
CA VAL A 178 9.56 -7.63 3.74
C VAL A 178 8.99 -8.96 4.17
N LYS A 179 7.66 -9.09 4.12
CA LYS A 179 6.95 -10.33 4.45
C LYS A 179 7.29 -11.48 3.51
N ASN A 180 7.66 -11.15 2.26
CA ASN A 180 7.87 -12.07 1.16
C ASN A 180 6.61 -12.89 0.82
N GLU A 181 5.43 -12.26 0.95
CA GLU A 181 4.13 -12.88 0.73
C GLU A 181 3.09 -11.90 0.20
N ILE A 182 2.07 -12.43 -0.49
CA ILE A 182 0.94 -11.64 -0.96
C ILE A 182 0.15 -11.07 0.23
N LEU A 183 -0.25 -9.80 0.12
CA LEU A 183 -1.14 -9.18 1.10
C LEU A 183 -2.58 -9.66 0.88
N SER A 184 -2.92 -10.76 1.56
CA SER A 184 -4.17 -11.52 1.35
C SER A 184 -5.45 -10.73 1.62
N GLU A 185 -5.41 -9.72 2.51
CA GLU A 185 -6.57 -8.85 2.78
C GLU A 185 -6.92 -7.98 1.58
N HIS A 186 -5.93 -7.48 0.83
CA HIS A 186 -6.13 -6.75 -0.44
C HIS A 186 -6.76 -7.65 -1.51
N VAL A 187 -6.23 -8.87 -1.66
CA VAL A 187 -6.81 -9.88 -2.56
C VAL A 187 -8.25 -10.20 -2.17
N THR A 188 -8.52 -10.37 -0.88
CA THR A 188 -9.86 -10.64 -0.35
C THR A 188 -10.80 -9.47 -0.63
N ASN A 189 -10.34 -8.22 -0.47
CA ASN A 189 -11.12 -7.03 -0.74
C ASN A 189 -11.51 -6.93 -2.22
N PHE A 190 -10.56 -7.17 -3.13
CA PHE A 190 -10.83 -7.28 -4.56
C PHE A 190 -11.86 -8.38 -4.86
N ASN A 191 -11.62 -9.58 -4.33
CA ASN A 191 -12.42 -10.77 -4.57
C ASN A 191 -13.84 -10.71 -3.97
N ASN A 192 -14.11 -9.79 -3.05
CA ASN A 192 -15.44 -9.54 -2.50
C ASN A 192 -16.21 -8.44 -3.25
N GLY A 193 -15.64 -7.89 -4.33
CA GLY A 193 -16.29 -6.92 -5.19
C GLY A 193 -16.27 -5.49 -4.64
N SER A 194 -15.37 -5.16 -3.70
CA SER A 194 -15.24 -3.80 -3.17
C SER A 194 -14.91 -2.77 -4.26
N LEU A 195 -14.25 -3.18 -5.35
CA LEU A 195 -13.88 -2.30 -6.47
C LEU A 195 -14.95 -2.18 -7.56
N ARG A 196 -16.05 -2.94 -7.47
CA ARG A 196 -17.01 -3.17 -8.57
C ARG A 196 -17.73 -1.92 -9.10
N ASN A 197 -17.73 -0.84 -8.33
CA ASN A 197 -18.42 0.41 -8.67
C ASN A 197 -17.44 1.53 -9.05
N GLY A 198 -16.28 1.18 -9.60
CA GLY A 198 -15.43 2.17 -10.27
C GLY A 198 -14.50 2.93 -9.33
N ILE A 199 -13.97 2.25 -8.31
CA ILE A 199 -13.01 2.83 -7.39
C ILE A 199 -11.83 3.40 -8.18
N PRO A 200 -11.49 4.70 -8.01
CA PRO A 200 -10.40 5.32 -8.75
C PRO A 200 -9.04 4.84 -8.27
N LEU A 201 -8.10 4.67 -9.20
CA LEU A 201 -6.69 4.47 -8.87
C LEU A 201 -6.00 5.78 -8.49
N LEU A 202 -6.23 6.88 -9.24
CA LEU A 202 -5.42 8.10 -9.11
C LEU A 202 -5.96 9.08 -8.07
N LYS A 203 -7.23 8.96 -7.70
CA LYS A 203 -7.88 9.81 -6.70
C LYS A 203 -7.97 9.06 -5.37
N TRP A 204 -7.40 9.65 -4.33
CA TRP A 204 -7.41 9.05 -3.00
C TRP A 204 -8.64 9.47 -2.19
N ASN A 205 -9.36 8.51 -1.60
CA ASN A 205 -10.47 8.77 -0.69
C ASN A 205 -10.17 8.30 0.74
N GLY A 206 -9.01 7.68 0.98
CA GLY A 206 -8.57 7.19 2.28
C GLY A 206 -9.25 5.89 2.73
N ASN A 207 -9.87 5.15 1.82
CA ASN A 207 -10.54 3.88 2.13
C ASN A 207 -9.64 2.70 1.78
N PHE A 208 -9.81 1.56 2.46
CA PHE A 208 -9.01 0.34 2.21
C PHE A 208 -9.04 -0.17 0.75
N HIS A 209 -10.09 0.13 -0.01
CA HIS A 209 -10.15 -0.21 -1.43
C HIS A 209 -9.19 0.63 -2.30
N ASP A 210 -8.83 1.84 -1.87
CA ASP A 210 -7.83 2.67 -2.55
C ASP A 210 -6.43 2.04 -2.42
N TYR A 211 -6.10 1.54 -1.22
CA TYR A 211 -4.87 0.75 -0.95
C TYR A 211 -4.85 -0.55 -1.76
N THR A 212 -5.98 -1.29 -1.78
CA THR A 212 -6.14 -2.52 -2.58
C THR A 212 -5.84 -2.28 -4.06
N GLN A 213 -6.44 -1.24 -4.62
CA GLN A 213 -6.29 -0.90 -6.02
C GLN A 213 -4.85 -0.48 -6.34
N SER A 214 -4.22 0.31 -5.46
CA SER A 214 -2.84 0.77 -5.63
C SER A 214 -1.85 -0.38 -5.50
N TYR A 215 -1.94 -1.19 -4.45
CA TYR A 215 -1.12 -2.39 -4.26
C TYR A 215 -1.15 -3.30 -5.49
N LEU A 216 -2.35 -3.72 -5.93
CA LEU A 216 -2.49 -4.60 -7.10
C LEU A 216 -1.90 -3.97 -8.36
N PHE A 217 -2.07 -2.67 -8.57
CA PHE A 217 -1.46 -1.95 -9.68
C PHE A 217 0.07 -2.00 -9.65
N PHE A 218 0.71 -1.72 -8.50
CA PHE A 218 2.18 -1.77 -8.38
C PHE A 218 2.74 -3.18 -8.55
N GLN A 219 2.04 -4.20 -8.06
CA GLN A 219 2.41 -5.59 -8.30
C GLN A 219 2.28 -5.97 -9.78
N TYR A 220 1.24 -5.48 -10.46
CA TYR A 220 1.08 -5.68 -11.90
C TYR A 220 2.23 -5.05 -12.69
N ILE A 221 2.54 -3.76 -12.49
CA ILE A 221 3.60 -3.10 -13.27
C ILE A 221 5.00 -3.66 -12.94
N LYS A 222 5.24 -4.09 -11.69
CA LYS A 222 6.44 -4.84 -11.30
C LYS A 222 6.60 -6.09 -12.16
N ASN A 223 5.52 -6.86 -12.28
CA ASN A 223 5.54 -8.08 -13.09
C ASN A 223 5.70 -7.79 -14.57
N GLN A 224 5.21 -6.64 -15.06
CA GLN A 224 5.32 -6.27 -16.46
C GLN A 224 6.69 -5.71 -16.85
N ALA A 225 7.41 -5.03 -15.95
CA ALA A 225 8.71 -4.44 -16.20
C ALA A 225 9.82 -5.50 -16.32
N SER A 226 10.71 -5.36 -17.30
CA SER A 226 11.87 -6.24 -17.45
C SER A 226 12.86 -6.19 -16.28
N SER A 227 12.81 -5.14 -15.45
CA SER A 227 13.64 -4.96 -14.26
C SER A 227 12.95 -5.40 -12.96
N GLY A 228 11.72 -5.90 -13.02
CA GLY A 228 10.99 -6.38 -11.84
C GLY A 228 10.76 -5.27 -10.80
N ASP A 229 11.03 -5.58 -9.53
CA ASP A 229 10.86 -4.67 -8.39
C ASP A 229 11.85 -3.48 -8.36
N ALA A 230 12.88 -3.48 -9.20
CA ALA A 230 13.80 -2.34 -9.32
C ALA A 230 13.11 -1.06 -9.84
N ILE A 231 11.90 -1.18 -10.41
CA ILE A 231 11.11 -0.01 -10.80
C ILE A 231 10.66 0.83 -9.60
N PHE A 232 10.51 0.25 -8.40
CA PHE A 232 10.01 0.98 -7.23
C PHE A 232 10.95 2.13 -6.88
N LYS A 233 12.25 1.84 -6.74
CA LYS A 233 13.31 2.84 -6.61
C LYS A 233 13.30 3.87 -7.73
N SER A 234 13.22 3.41 -8.97
CA SER A 234 13.24 4.30 -10.14
C SER A 234 12.05 5.27 -10.16
N ILE A 235 10.89 4.87 -9.66
CA ILE A 235 9.67 5.70 -9.56
C ILE A 235 9.83 6.76 -8.46
N ILE A 236 10.43 6.41 -7.32
CA ILE A 236 10.68 7.34 -6.20
C ILE A 236 11.74 8.39 -6.58
N GLU A 237 12.79 7.97 -7.29
CA GLU A 237 13.88 8.84 -7.75
C GLU A 237 13.48 9.75 -8.94
N ASP A 238 12.29 9.57 -9.54
CA ASP A 238 11.84 10.42 -10.63
C ASP A 238 11.51 11.85 -10.15
N THR A 239 11.85 12.84 -10.97
CA THR A 239 11.58 14.24 -10.64
C THR A 239 10.08 14.56 -10.63
N ASN A 240 9.29 13.83 -11.43
CA ASN A 240 7.83 13.86 -11.35
C ASN A 240 7.35 13.10 -10.11
N ALA A 241 6.27 13.59 -9.52
CA ALA A 241 5.66 13.01 -8.33
C ALA A 241 4.29 12.38 -8.61
N ASP A 242 3.91 12.24 -9.88
CA ASP A 242 2.59 11.75 -10.31
C ASP A 242 2.71 10.64 -11.36
N TYR A 243 1.61 10.36 -12.07
CA TYR A 243 1.56 9.28 -13.08
C TYR A 243 2.70 9.32 -14.10
N ARG A 244 3.30 10.50 -14.35
CA ARG A 244 4.45 10.66 -15.26
C ARG A 244 5.69 9.91 -14.78
N ALA A 245 5.88 9.77 -13.46
CA ALA A 245 6.96 8.95 -12.92
C ALA A 245 6.78 7.46 -13.30
N VAL A 246 5.56 6.95 -13.12
CA VAL A 246 5.22 5.57 -13.51
C VAL A 246 5.34 5.38 -15.02
N GLU A 247 4.79 6.29 -15.82
CA GLU A 247 4.88 6.25 -17.28
C GLU A 247 6.34 6.24 -17.76
N GLY A 248 7.14 7.19 -17.28
CA GLY A 248 8.54 7.35 -17.68
C GLY A 248 9.42 6.16 -17.32
N VAL A 249 9.16 5.53 -16.17
CA VAL A 249 9.91 4.35 -15.72
C VAL A 249 9.46 3.07 -16.42
N VAL A 250 8.15 2.85 -16.55
CA VAL A 250 7.62 1.54 -16.97
C VAL A 250 7.57 1.37 -18.48
N THR A 251 7.25 2.43 -19.24
CA THR A 251 7.12 2.33 -20.70
C THR A 251 8.41 1.87 -21.41
N PRO A 252 9.63 2.28 -21.02
CA PRO A 252 10.85 1.78 -21.65
C PRO A 252 11.16 0.31 -21.32
N LEU A 253 10.53 -0.24 -20.28
CA LEU A 253 10.80 -1.58 -19.75
C LEU A 253 9.82 -2.64 -20.25
N ASN A 254 8.81 -2.26 -21.01
CA ASN A 254 7.89 -3.17 -21.68
C ASN A 254 7.34 -2.52 -22.96
N ALA A 255 7.74 -3.07 -24.12
CA ALA A 255 7.34 -2.55 -25.44
C ALA A 255 5.83 -2.61 -25.72
N GLY A 256 5.04 -3.24 -24.84
CA GLY A 256 3.59 -3.21 -24.89
C GLY A 256 2.96 -1.92 -24.35
N PHE A 257 3.75 -0.99 -23.79
CA PHE A 257 3.27 0.28 -23.25
C PHE A 257 3.91 1.46 -23.97
N SER A 258 3.08 2.37 -24.49
CA SER A 258 3.53 3.62 -25.11
C SER A 258 3.34 4.82 -24.20
N ASN A 259 2.38 4.74 -23.28
CA ASN A 259 1.98 5.80 -22.36
C ASN A 259 1.23 5.20 -21.16
N PHE A 260 0.78 6.04 -20.23
CA PHE A 260 0.05 5.63 -19.04
C PHE A 260 -1.32 5.00 -19.34
N ASP A 261 -2.00 5.43 -20.41
CA ASP A 261 -3.29 4.86 -20.81
C ASP A 261 -3.15 3.38 -21.18
N ASP A 262 -2.07 3.02 -21.89
CA ASP A 262 -1.74 1.62 -22.21
C ASP A 262 -1.49 0.80 -20.94
N ILE A 263 -0.77 1.37 -19.96
CA ILE A 263 -0.50 0.72 -18.66
C ILE A 263 -1.81 0.47 -17.91
N LEU A 264 -2.63 1.51 -17.75
CA LEU A 264 -3.89 1.47 -16.99
C LEU A 264 -4.92 0.54 -17.64
N SER A 265 -5.08 0.60 -18.95
CA SER A 265 -6.00 -0.29 -19.66
C SER A 265 -5.52 -1.74 -19.66
N SER A 266 -4.21 -1.98 -19.77
CA SER A 266 -3.67 -3.34 -19.68
C SER A 266 -3.82 -3.90 -18.27
N TYR A 267 -3.60 -3.10 -17.21
CA TYR A 267 -3.91 -3.47 -15.83
C TYR A 267 -5.39 -3.83 -15.65
N SER A 268 -6.29 -3.01 -16.20
CA SER A 268 -7.74 -3.27 -16.19
C SER A 268 -8.06 -4.62 -16.84
N LEU A 269 -7.48 -4.90 -18.02
CA LEU A 269 -7.65 -6.17 -18.71
C LEU A 269 -6.97 -7.33 -17.98
N ALA A 270 -5.89 -7.08 -17.25
CA ALA A 270 -5.19 -8.08 -16.43
C ALA A 270 -6.01 -8.56 -15.24
N ASN A 271 -6.71 -7.64 -14.57
CA ASN A 271 -7.66 -7.97 -13.51
C ASN A 271 -8.81 -8.86 -14.00
N LEU A 272 -9.23 -8.70 -15.26
CA LEU A 272 -10.26 -9.51 -15.88
C LEU A 272 -9.72 -10.88 -16.35
N ALA A 273 -8.71 -10.86 -17.22
CA ALA A 273 -8.26 -12.03 -17.96
C ALA A 273 -7.32 -12.94 -17.16
N ARG A 274 -6.54 -12.38 -16.23
CA ARG A 274 -5.73 -13.13 -15.27
C ARG A 274 -4.79 -14.14 -15.95
N GLN A 275 -4.16 -13.73 -17.05
CA GLN A 275 -3.25 -14.59 -17.80
C GLN A 275 -1.92 -14.79 -17.07
N SER A 276 -1.31 -15.97 -17.27
CA SER A 276 0.05 -16.26 -16.77
C SER A 276 1.16 -15.71 -17.68
N THR A 277 0.82 -15.14 -18.83
CA THR A 277 1.78 -14.58 -19.80
C THR A 277 1.18 -13.37 -20.50
N GLY A 278 2.03 -12.47 -21.02
CA GLY A 278 1.60 -11.29 -21.75
C GLY A 278 1.14 -10.13 -20.85
N LEU A 279 0.47 -9.15 -21.45
CA LEU A 279 0.05 -7.92 -20.77
C LEU A 279 -1.18 -8.10 -19.90
N TYR A 280 -2.06 -9.06 -20.22
CA TYR A 280 -3.37 -9.15 -19.58
C TYR A 280 -3.38 -10.16 -18.41
N GLY A 281 -2.37 -10.06 -17.55
CA GLY A 281 -2.33 -10.77 -16.28
C GLY A 281 -1.10 -10.48 -15.43
N TYR A 282 -0.97 -11.18 -14.30
CA TYR A 282 0.09 -10.99 -13.29
C TYR A 282 1.28 -11.93 -13.50
N LYS A 283 1.45 -12.46 -14.71
CA LYS A 283 2.49 -13.43 -15.08
C LYS A 283 2.56 -14.60 -14.09
N ASP A 284 3.76 -15.00 -13.69
CA ASP A 284 3.99 -16.15 -12.81
C ASP A 284 3.40 -15.98 -11.40
N GLU A 285 3.20 -14.73 -10.95
CA GLU A 285 2.60 -14.45 -9.63
C GLU A 285 1.07 -14.59 -9.64
N MET A 286 0.43 -14.78 -10.79
CA MET A 286 -1.02 -14.88 -10.89
C MET A 286 -1.60 -15.98 -9.98
N SER A 287 -0.93 -17.12 -9.86
CA SER A 287 -1.37 -18.19 -8.96
C SER A 287 -1.25 -17.85 -7.48
N LEU A 288 -0.36 -16.90 -7.13
CA LEU A 288 -0.19 -16.42 -5.76
C LEU A 288 -1.31 -15.44 -5.40
N PHE A 289 -1.69 -14.54 -6.32
CA PHE A 289 -2.78 -13.59 -6.09
C PHE A 289 -4.15 -14.25 -6.02
N GLY A 290 -4.42 -15.28 -6.83
CA GLY A 290 -5.72 -15.98 -6.79
C GLY A 290 -6.93 -15.07 -7.00
N LEU A 291 -6.81 -14.05 -7.87
CA LEU A 291 -7.90 -13.10 -8.13
C LEU A 291 -9.08 -13.81 -8.81
N ASN A 292 -10.29 -13.45 -8.42
CA ASN A 292 -11.55 -13.85 -9.05
C ASN A 292 -11.88 -12.95 -10.24
N LEU A 293 -12.90 -13.33 -11.02
CA LEU A 293 -13.46 -12.40 -11.99
C LEU A 293 -14.01 -11.17 -11.25
N PRO A 294 -13.73 -9.95 -11.74
CA PRO A 294 -14.33 -8.74 -11.19
C PRO A 294 -15.86 -8.81 -11.24
N TYR A 295 -16.53 -8.17 -10.28
CA TYR A 295 -17.99 -8.12 -10.24
C TYR A 295 -18.54 -7.07 -11.20
N ASP A 296 -19.73 -7.34 -11.75
CA ASP A 296 -20.55 -6.36 -12.46
C ASP A 296 -20.97 -5.22 -11.51
N PRO A 297 -21.04 -3.94 -11.94
CA PRO A 297 -21.50 -2.85 -11.08
C PRO A 297 -22.91 -3.06 -10.52
N THR A 298 -23.19 -2.51 -9.33
CA THR A 298 -24.55 -2.44 -8.76
C THR A 298 -25.35 -1.22 -9.21
N ASN A 299 -24.68 -0.23 -9.79
CA ASN A 299 -25.24 1.07 -10.10
C ASN A 299 -24.57 1.66 -11.34
N ASN A 300 -24.97 2.87 -11.73
CA ASN A 300 -24.35 3.62 -12.82
C ASN A 300 -23.48 4.76 -12.24
N PRO A 301 -22.24 4.49 -11.78
CA PRO A 301 -21.44 5.51 -11.11
C PRO A 301 -20.82 6.47 -12.13
N SER A 302 -20.50 7.68 -11.68
CA SER A 302 -19.48 8.49 -12.35
C SER A 302 -18.11 7.92 -12.05
N LEU A 303 -17.25 7.78 -13.05
CA LEU A 303 -15.88 7.30 -12.87
C LEU A 303 -14.93 8.47 -12.66
N TYR A 304 -14.20 8.43 -11.55
CA TYR A 304 -13.09 9.34 -11.29
C TYR A 304 -11.81 8.85 -11.98
N SER A 305 -10.74 9.65 -11.90
CA SER A 305 -9.45 9.38 -12.55
C SER A 305 -8.89 7.99 -12.22
N GLY A 306 -8.61 7.21 -13.26
CA GLY A 306 -8.16 5.82 -13.13
C GLY A 306 -9.24 4.82 -12.69
N GLY A 307 -10.53 5.21 -12.67
CA GLY A 307 -11.63 4.32 -12.33
C GLY A 307 -11.88 3.25 -13.40
N ILE A 308 -12.23 2.03 -12.96
CA ILE A 308 -12.42 0.87 -13.84
C ILE A 308 -13.76 0.17 -13.54
N LEU A 309 -14.51 -0.19 -14.57
CA LEU A 309 -15.70 -1.03 -14.47
C LEU A 309 -15.64 -2.23 -15.41
N TYR A 310 -16.31 -3.30 -14.99
CA TYR A 310 -16.45 -4.54 -15.75
C TYR A 310 -17.93 -4.85 -15.88
N LYS A 311 -18.42 -4.98 -17.11
CA LYS A 311 -19.80 -5.41 -17.40
C LYS A 311 -19.76 -6.71 -18.20
N TYR A 312 -20.68 -7.61 -17.91
CA TYR A 312 -20.83 -8.88 -18.62
C TYR A 312 -22.18 -8.99 -19.34
N PRO A 313 -22.44 -8.14 -20.35
CA PRO A 313 -23.70 -8.15 -21.09
C PRO A 313 -23.86 -9.42 -21.93
N SER A 314 -25.09 -9.67 -22.40
CA SER A 314 -25.33 -10.71 -23.40
C SER A 314 -24.55 -10.42 -24.69
N GLU A 315 -24.28 -11.46 -25.49
CA GLU A 315 -23.60 -11.27 -26.78
C GLU A 315 -24.35 -10.31 -27.71
N SER A 316 -25.69 -10.36 -27.73
CA SER A 316 -26.50 -9.45 -28.53
C SER A 316 -26.38 -8.00 -28.06
N ASP A 317 -26.35 -7.77 -26.74
CA ASP A 317 -26.24 -6.43 -26.18
C ASP A 317 -24.83 -5.87 -26.38
N LEU A 318 -23.79 -6.68 -26.19
CA LEU A 318 -22.41 -6.28 -26.46
C LEU A 318 -22.18 -5.95 -27.94
N ASN A 319 -22.81 -6.70 -28.85
CA ASN A 319 -22.73 -6.50 -30.29
C ASN A 319 -23.40 -5.22 -30.77
N SER A 320 -24.55 -4.90 -30.18
CA SER A 320 -25.34 -3.72 -30.54
C SER A 320 -24.95 -2.47 -29.76
N PHE A 321 -24.07 -2.61 -28.76
CA PHE A 321 -23.64 -1.51 -27.90
C PHE A 321 -22.91 -0.41 -28.69
N LEU A 322 -23.38 0.82 -28.49
CA LEU A 322 -22.75 2.05 -28.95
C LEU A 322 -22.64 3.01 -27.76
N PRO A 323 -21.42 3.44 -27.39
CA PRO A 323 -21.25 4.44 -26.34
C PRO A 323 -22.06 5.70 -26.62
N SER A 324 -22.76 6.19 -25.60
CA SER A 324 -23.51 7.46 -25.69
C SER A 324 -23.60 8.14 -24.32
N GLY A 325 -23.36 9.46 -24.29
CA GLY A 325 -23.42 10.25 -23.05
C GLY A 325 -22.24 10.01 -22.10
N ALA A 326 -21.17 9.38 -22.57
CA ALA A 326 -19.95 9.18 -21.81
C ALA A 326 -19.07 10.45 -21.82
N GLY A 327 -18.30 10.66 -20.75
CA GLY A 327 -17.28 11.70 -20.68
C GLY A 327 -16.14 11.49 -21.67
N SER A 328 -15.36 12.54 -21.93
CA SER A 328 -14.30 12.52 -22.95
C SER A 328 -13.13 11.61 -22.61
N ASN A 329 -12.91 11.31 -21.32
CA ASN A 329 -11.84 10.40 -20.88
C ASN A 329 -12.37 8.99 -20.59
N ILE A 330 -13.61 8.67 -20.95
CA ILE A 330 -14.19 7.33 -20.77
C ILE A 330 -13.93 6.48 -22.02
N HIS A 331 -13.16 5.41 -21.83
CA HIS A 331 -12.79 4.48 -22.88
C HIS A 331 -13.42 3.11 -22.66
N PHE A 332 -13.87 2.49 -23.75
CA PHE A 332 -14.62 1.25 -23.75
C PHE A 332 -13.84 0.17 -24.50
N TYR A 333 -13.60 -0.96 -23.83
CA TYR A 333 -12.91 -2.13 -24.38
C TYR A 333 -13.87 -3.31 -24.45
N ARG A 334 -14.13 -3.81 -25.66
CA ARG A 334 -14.92 -5.03 -25.86
C ARG A 334 -13.98 -6.22 -25.95
N VAL A 335 -14.13 -7.15 -25.02
CA VAL A 335 -13.25 -8.31 -24.90
C VAL A 335 -13.88 -9.51 -25.59
N ASN A 336 -13.09 -10.18 -26.43
CA ASN A 336 -13.43 -11.38 -27.19
C ASN A 336 -14.69 -11.26 -28.04
N GLN A 337 -14.85 -10.09 -28.68
CA GLN A 337 -15.95 -9.82 -29.60
C GLN A 337 -15.44 -9.53 -31.01
N SER A 338 -16.17 -10.03 -32.00
CA SER A 338 -15.97 -9.72 -33.41
C SER A 338 -17.23 -9.05 -33.93
N SER A 339 -17.23 -7.73 -34.00
CA SER A 339 -18.27 -6.96 -34.69
C SER A 339 -17.65 -6.02 -35.72
N THR A 340 -18.49 -5.27 -36.42
CA THR A 340 -18.03 -4.12 -37.21
C THR A 340 -17.24 -3.17 -36.32
N ALA A 341 -16.07 -2.73 -36.80
CA ALA A 341 -15.22 -1.78 -36.09
C ALA A 341 -15.99 -0.48 -35.79
N ASN A 342 -15.75 0.07 -34.60
CA ASN A 342 -16.32 1.34 -34.17
C ASN A 342 -15.21 2.19 -33.53
N ALA A 343 -15.04 3.44 -33.96
CA ALA A 343 -13.98 4.31 -33.48
C ALA A 343 -14.09 4.69 -31.98
N GLN A 344 -15.26 4.50 -31.36
CA GLN A 344 -15.51 4.75 -29.94
C GLN A 344 -15.31 3.51 -29.06
N LEU A 345 -15.00 2.36 -29.66
CA LEU A 345 -14.80 1.08 -28.99
C LEU A 345 -13.43 0.52 -29.38
N THR A 346 -12.72 -0.04 -28.41
CA THR A 346 -11.51 -0.81 -28.68
C THR A 346 -11.84 -2.30 -28.55
N ASP A 347 -11.72 -3.03 -29.66
CA ASP A 347 -11.94 -4.49 -29.65
C ASP A 347 -10.63 -5.20 -29.30
N ILE A 348 -10.67 -6.01 -28.25
CA ILE A 348 -9.51 -6.77 -27.75
C ILE A 348 -9.83 -8.26 -27.84
N THR A 349 -8.94 -9.03 -28.45
CA THR A 349 -8.99 -10.50 -28.39
C THR A 349 -7.92 -10.99 -27.43
N ILE A 350 -8.34 -11.77 -26.42
CA ILE A 350 -7.46 -12.33 -25.40
C ILE A 350 -7.45 -13.85 -25.55
N ALA A 351 -6.38 -14.39 -26.12
CA ALA A 351 -6.26 -15.82 -26.36
C ALA A 351 -6.33 -16.62 -25.04
N GLY A 352 -7.15 -17.68 -25.00
CA GLY A 352 -7.30 -18.53 -23.81
C GLY A 352 -8.19 -17.93 -22.71
N PHE A 353 -8.80 -16.77 -22.95
CA PHE A 353 -9.86 -16.22 -22.12
C PHE A 353 -11.15 -16.25 -22.95
N ASP A 354 -12.16 -17.02 -22.54
CA ASP A 354 -13.36 -17.22 -23.37
C ASP A 354 -14.54 -16.30 -22.99
N GLN A 355 -14.43 -15.59 -21.86
CA GLN A 355 -15.49 -14.71 -21.40
C GLN A 355 -15.54 -13.43 -22.25
N LYS A 356 -16.78 -13.02 -22.57
CA LYS A 356 -17.07 -11.72 -23.19
C LYS A 356 -17.36 -10.70 -22.11
N ALA A 357 -16.80 -9.51 -22.28
CA ALA A 357 -16.94 -8.41 -21.32
C ALA A 357 -16.83 -7.05 -22.02
N LEU A 358 -17.40 -6.05 -21.36
CA LEU A 358 -17.12 -4.64 -21.63
C LEU A 358 -16.33 -4.09 -20.44
N VAL A 359 -15.10 -3.66 -20.67
CA VAL A 359 -14.28 -2.96 -19.67
C VAL A 359 -14.35 -1.48 -19.96
N ILE A 360 -14.67 -0.68 -18.95
CA ILE A 360 -14.77 0.78 -19.04
C ILE A 360 -13.69 1.37 -18.16
N VAL A 361 -12.86 2.26 -18.71
CA VAL A 361 -11.73 2.87 -18.02
C VAL A 361 -11.81 4.37 -18.15
N ASN A 362 -11.57 5.10 -17.05
CA ASN A 362 -11.35 6.54 -17.11
C ASN A 362 -9.85 6.85 -17.20
N HIS A 363 -9.41 7.37 -18.36
CA HIS A 363 -8.02 7.75 -18.65
C HIS A 363 -7.62 9.13 -18.12
N ASN A 364 -8.52 9.84 -17.43
CA ASN A 364 -8.17 11.11 -16.83
C ASN A 364 -7.06 10.92 -15.80
N THR A 365 -5.92 11.58 -16.01
CA THR A 365 -4.76 11.52 -15.12
C THR A 365 -4.76 12.59 -14.03
N ASN A 366 -5.75 13.49 -14.02
CA ASN A 366 -5.91 14.48 -12.97
C ASN A 366 -6.49 13.84 -11.70
N LYS A 367 -5.66 13.67 -10.66
CA LYS A 367 -6.05 13.15 -9.35
C LYS A 367 -7.19 13.94 -8.68
N ASP A 368 -7.31 15.22 -8.99
CA ASP A 368 -8.35 16.12 -8.48
C ASP A 368 -9.51 16.32 -9.49
N GLY A 369 -9.49 15.55 -10.59
CA GLY A 369 -10.50 15.59 -11.64
C GLY A 369 -11.90 15.21 -11.14
N ALA A 370 -12.91 15.86 -11.71
CA ALA A 370 -14.30 15.49 -11.48
C ALA A 370 -14.61 14.11 -12.10
N GLY A 371 -15.56 13.39 -11.50
CA GLY A 371 -16.03 12.12 -12.04
C GLY A 371 -16.80 12.33 -13.34
N GLU A 372 -16.57 11.44 -14.31
CA GLU A 372 -17.18 11.48 -15.63
C GLU A 372 -18.29 10.44 -15.75
N SER A 373 -19.39 10.83 -16.41
CA SER A 373 -20.48 9.93 -16.74
C SER A 373 -19.97 8.80 -17.62
N ILE A 374 -20.32 7.55 -17.31
CA ILE A 374 -20.07 6.40 -18.21
C ILE A 374 -21.16 6.24 -19.27
N GLY A 375 -22.16 7.13 -19.27
CA GLY A 375 -23.24 7.13 -20.22
C GLY A 375 -24.23 5.98 -20.00
N THR A 376 -24.79 5.49 -21.10
CA THR A 376 -25.71 4.33 -21.08
C THR A 376 -24.90 3.06 -21.29
N LEU A 377 -24.99 2.10 -20.35
CA LEU A 377 -24.36 0.78 -20.47
C LEU A 377 -25.27 -0.22 -21.22
N PRO A 378 -24.70 -1.28 -21.83
CA PRO A 378 -25.49 -2.37 -22.40
C PRO A 378 -26.23 -3.12 -21.28
N ASP A 379 -27.53 -3.35 -21.49
CA ASP A 379 -28.47 -3.88 -20.49
C ASP A 379 -28.43 -3.06 -19.18
N SER A 380 -29.17 -1.95 -19.16
CA SER A 380 -29.23 -1.01 -18.03
C SER A 380 -29.91 -1.58 -16.78
N SER A 381 -30.28 -2.86 -16.78
CA SER A 381 -30.73 -3.55 -15.58
C SER A 381 -29.52 -3.88 -14.69
N PHE A 382 -29.30 -3.04 -13.67
CA PHE A 382 -28.37 -3.38 -12.61
C PHE A 382 -29.01 -4.46 -11.74
N PRO A 383 -28.30 -5.57 -11.45
CA PRO A 383 -28.86 -6.63 -10.63
C PRO A 383 -29.30 -6.05 -9.28
N SER A 384 -30.60 -6.13 -9.00
CA SER A 384 -31.17 -5.74 -7.72
C SER A 384 -30.67 -6.69 -6.65
N GLY A 385 -29.59 -6.30 -5.98
CA GLY A 385 -29.11 -6.89 -4.74
C GLY A 385 -29.12 -8.42 -4.71
N ARG A 386 -28.09 -9.07 -5.26
CA ARG A 386 -27.72 -10.38 -4.72
C ARG A 386 -27.08 -10.12 -3.36
N MET A 387 -27.92 -10.00 -2.32
CA MET A 387 -27.46 -10.14 -0.94
C MET A 387 -26.91 -11.55 -0.81
N VAL A 388 -25.58 -11.68 -0.86
CA VAL A 388 -24.92 -12.82 -0.24
C VAL A 388 -25.12 -12.62 1.27
N PRO A 389 -25.65 -13.60 2.03
CA PRO A 389 -25.76 -13.46 3.47
C PRO A 389 -24.33 -13.37 4.06
N GLY A 390 -23.91 -12.15 4.35
CA GLY A 390 -22.63 -11.83 4.95
C GLY A 390 -22.86 -10.74 5.98
N LYS A 391 -22.34 -10.98 7.19
CA LYS A 391 -22.59 -10.24 8.43
C LYS A 391 -22.64 -8.72 8.28
N SER A 392 -23.48 -8.10 9.11
CA SER A 392 -23.48 -6.68 9.41
C SER A 392 -22.07 -6.09 9.37
N ASP A 393 -21.90 -5.10 8.51
CA ASP A 393 -20.66 -4.40 8.26
C ASP A 393 -20.28 -3.56 9.49
N THR A 394 -19.31 -4.07 10.24
CA THR A 394 -18.54 -3.32 11.26
C THR A 394 -17.06 -3.35 10.89
N SER A 395 -16.74 -3.36 9.58
CA SER A 395 -15.40 -3.61 9.04
C SER A 395 -14.59 -2.34 8.80
N PHE A 396 -14.90 -1.24 9.49
CA PHE A 396 -13.86 -0.26 9.82
C PHE A 396 -13.13 -0.83 11.03
N VAL A 397 -11.81 -0.97 10.95
CA VAL A 397 -10.93 -1.76 11.85
C VAL A 397 -10.86 -3.23 11.46
N LYS A 398 -10.02 -3.54 10.46
CA LYS A 398 -9.38 -4.85 10.25
C LYS A 398 -8.34 -4.78 9.13
N CYS A 399 -7.26 -4.03 9.35
CA CYS A 399 -5.93 -4.45 8.90
C CYS A 399 -5.38 -5.55 9.85
N ALA A 400 -6.25 -6.37 10.43
CA ALA A 400 -6.01 -7.10 11.67
C ALA A 400 -6.86 -8.37 11.74
N SER A 401 -6.63 -9.33 10.85
CA SER A 401 -6.90 -10.74 11.22
C SER A 401 -6.28 -11.74 10.25
N PHE A 402 -5.05 -12.19 10.52
CA PHE A 402 -4.64 -13.61 10.41
C PHE A 402 -3.24 -13.81 11.05
N ALA A 403 -3.19 -14.01 12.36
CA ALA A 403 -1.96 -14.41 13.07
C ALA A 403 -2.30 -15.47 14.12
N VAL A 404 -2.65 -16.69 13.66
CA VAL A 404 -2.82 -17.84 14.56
C VAL A 404 -2.05 -19.08 14.08
N GLN A 405 -1.41 -19.04 12.90
CA GLN A 405 -0.59 -20.17 12.42
C GLN A 405 0.91 -19.86 12.29
N GLU A 406 1.31 -18.58 12.21
CA GLU A 406 2.72 -18.16 12.02
C GLU A 406 3.50 -17.89 13.31
N LEU A 407 2.82 -17.80 14.46
CA LEU A 407 3.50 -17.72 15.77
C LEU A 407 4.35 -18.98 16.05
N GLY A 408 4.01 -20.13 15.46
CA GLY A 408 4.78 -21.37 15.63
C GLY A 408 6.10 -21.41 14.84
N GLU A 409 6.19 -20.69 13.72
CA GLU A 409 7.38 -20.64 12.85
C GLU A 409 8.30 -19.47 13.25
N MET A 410 7.75 -18.29 13.60
CA MET A 410 8.55 -17.17 14.11
C MET A 410 9.21 -17.48 15.46
N LEU A 411 8.53 -18.16 16.39
CA LEU A 411 9.15 -18.59 17.67
C LEU A 411 10.27 -19.62 17.47
N ARG A 412 10.27 -20.38 16.36
CA ARG A 412 11.35 -21.32 16.01
C ARG A 412 12.59 -20.65 15.42
N LEU A 413 12.42 -19.50 14.77
CA LEU A 413 13.52 -18.73 14.18
C LEU A 413 14.25 -17.83 15.20
N ILE A 414 13.59 -17.48 16.32
CA ILE A 414 14.11 -16.54 17.33
C ILE A 414 14.90 -17.25 18.47
N SER A 415 14.93 -18.60 18.54
CA SER A 415 15.81 -19.32 19.46
C SER A 415 16.09 -20.77 19.04
N PRO A 416 17.31 -21.12 18.53
CA PRO A 416 17.61 -22.49 18.13
C PRO A 416 17.95 -23.44 19.28
N SER A 417 17.60 -23.13 20.55
CA SER A 417 17.89 -24.04 21.65
C SER A 417 16.86 -24.01 22.79
N LYS A 418 15.93 -24.95 22.75
CA LYS A 418 15.64 -25.97 23.79
C LYS A 418 14.25 -26.54 23.58
N ASP A 419 14.13 -27.85 23.75
CA ASP A 419 12.89 -28.62 23.72
C ASP A 419 11.79 -27.95 24.57
N VAL A 420 10.68 -27.57 23.94
CA VAL A 420 9.46 -27.15 24.62
C VAL A 420 8.39 -28.20 24.33
N GLU A 421 7.96 -28.90 25.38
CA GLU A 421 6.84 -29.84 25.36
C GLU A 421 5.53 -29.14 24.96
N GLU A 422 4.74 -29.80 24.11
CA GLU A 422 3.42 -29.32 23.67
C GLU A 422 2.43 -29.23 24.85
N PRO A 423 1.66 -28.14 25.00
CA PRO A 423 0.55 -28.11 25.94
C PRO A 423 -0.72 -28.72 25.31
N SER A 424 -1.30 -29.67 26.04
CA SER A 424 -2.55 -30.36 25.74
C SER A 424 -3.76 -29.43 25.62
N GLU A 425 -4.66 -29.77 24.69
CA GLU A 425 -5.96 -29.16 24.41
C GLU A 425 -6.76 -28.75 25.66
N LEU A 426 -7.19 -27.48 25.73
CA LEU A 426 -8.21 -27.01 26.65
C LEU A 426 -9.45 -26.55 25.86
N SER A 427 -10.57 -27.18 26.20
CA SER A 427 -11.89 -27.05 25.59
C SER A 427 -12.51 -25.66 25.74
N TYR A 428 -13.07 -25.12 24.65
CA TYR A 428 -13.93 -23.93 24.66
C TYR A 428 -15.28 -24.20 25.35
N GLN A 429 -15.58 -23.47 26.42
CA GLN A 429 -16.96 -23.27 26.89
C GLN A 429 -17.47 -21.89 26.48
N THR A 430 -18.59 -21.88 25.79
CA THR A 430 -19.31 -20.71 25.28
C THR A 430 -20.09 -20.03 26.42
N LEU A 431 -19.85 -18.74 26.65
CA LEU A 431 -20.71 -17.89 27.50
C LEU A 431 -21.45 -16.88 26.61
N THR A 432 -22.72 -17.16 26.37
CA THR A 432 -23.70 -16.23 25.81
C THR A 432 -24.16 -15.26 26.90
N HIS A 433 -24.02 -13.95 26.66
CA HIS A 433 -24.73 -12.93 27.42
C HIS A 433 -25.68 -12.15 26.49
N THR A 434 -26.97 -12.27 26.80
CA THR A 434 -28.10 -11.53 26.23
C THR A 434 -28.16 -10.12 26.84
N PHE A 435 -28.36 -9.11 26.01
CA PHE A 435 -28.71 -7.74 26.42
C PHE A 435 -30.23 -7.63 26.62
N ASN A 436 -30.63 -7.00 27.73
CA ASN A 436 -31.92 -6.35 27.89
C ASN A 436 -31.75 -4.84 27.68
#